data_AF-A0A7W0GBD2-F1
#
_entry.id   AF-A0A7W0GBD2-F1
#
_cell.length_a   1.000
_cell.length_b   1.000
_cell.length_c   1.000
_cell.angle_alpha   90.00
_cell.angle_beta   90.00
_cell.angle_gamma   90.00
#
_symmetry.space_group_name_H-M   'P 1'
#
loop_
_entity.id
_entity.type
_entity.pdbx_description
1 polymer ?
#
loop_
_entity_poly.entity_id
_entity_poly.type
_entity_poly.pdbx_seq_one_letter_code
_entity_poly.pdbx_strand_id
1 'polypeptide(L)'
;MSAALDPLPPSLSGPEVRFAYREHGPGVARVQLAHDVPGLPHRLTRRGRTWELVAPRPDVGRLEYQFELIDRAGSSEWIVDPKNPLRASGPWGEKSVLELPEYEAPAWLEAEPVGAAQAVVLPSRILRAELPALLWAHPGADESSPLLVVHDGPEYAEHSSLLTLLGELPPLRAVLLAPVDRDETYSASARYARALAEELLPSFGPA
;
A
#
# COMPACT_ATOMS: atom_id res chain seq x y z
N MET A 1 -1.72 -12.78 -43.05
CA MET A 1 -1.11 -13.20 -41.77
C MET A 1 -1.35 -12.08 -40.77
N SER A 2 -2.42 -12.19 -39.98
CA SER A 2 -2.76 -11.21 -38.94
C SER A 2 -2.05 -11.66 -37.67
N ALA A 3 -1.04 -10.91 -37.24
CA ALA A 3 -0.46 -11.12 -35.93
C ALA A 3 -1.54 -10.78 -34.90
N ALA A 4 -1.98 -11.79 -34.14
CA ALA A 4 -2.81 -11.59 -32.98
C ALA A 4 -1.99 -10.75 -31.99
N LEU A 5 -2.34 -9.47 -31.84
CA LEU A 5 -1.81 -8.65 -30.77
C LEU A 5 -2.45 -9.17 -29.48
N ASP A 6 -1.67 -9.90 -28.69
CA ASP A 6 -1.98 -10.13 -27.28
C ASP A 6 -2.32 -8.79 -26.64
N PRO A 7 -3.37 -8.71 -25.82
CA PRO A 7 -3.76 -7.43 -25.27
C PRO A 7 -2.74 -6.99 -24.21
N LEU A 8 -2.01 -5.92 -24.51
CA LEU A 8 -0.89 -5.41 -23.72
C LEU A 8 -1.34 -4.85 -22.34
N PRO A 9 -0.50 -4.97 -21.30
CA PRO A 9 -0.61 -4.23 -20.02
C PRO A 9 -0.54 -2.70 -20.26
N PRO A 10 -0.64 -1.83 -19.23
CA PRO A 10 -0.39 -0.41 -19.44
C PRO A 10 0.93 -0.23 -20.18
N SER A 11 0.88 0.51 -21.27
CA SER A 11 1.98 0.58 -22.22
C SER A 11 2.56 1.98 -22.22
N LEU A 12 3.87 2.05 -22.25
CA LEU A 12 4.60 3.30 -22.45
C LEU A 12 4.84 3.49 -23.95
N SER A 13 4.57 4.69 -24.45
CA SER A 13 4.81 5.08 -25.84
C SER A 13 5.54 6.42 -25.85
N GLY A 14 6.87 6.37 -25.80
CA GLY A 14 7.69 7.57 -25.69
C GLY A 14 7.36 8.36 -24.42
N PRO A 15 6.93 9.64 -24.51
CA PRO A 15 6.63 10.47 -23.36
C PRO A 15 5.23 10.23 -22.78
N GLU A 16 4.48 9.26 -23.30
CA GLU A 16 3.09 9.01 -22.90
C GLU A 16 2.94 7.66 -22.19
N VAL A 17 2.00 7.64 -21.24
CA VAL A 17 1.47 6.42 -20.63
C VAL A 17 0.06 6.16 -21.15
N ARG A 18 -0.25 4.89 -21.44
CA ARG A 18 -1.58 4.45 -21.87
C ARG A 18 -2.15 3.38 -20.96
N PHE A 19 -3.38 3.59 -20.54
CA PHE A 19 -4.21 2.60 -19.85
C PHE A 19 -5.38 2.21 -20.74
N ALA A 20 -5.72 0.92 -20.79
CA ALA A 20 -6.81 0.42 -21.60
C ALA A 20 -7.61 -0.67 -20.89
N TYR A 21 -8.92 -0.46 -20.78
CA TYR A 21 -9.86 -1.45 -20.27
C TYR A 21 -10.81 -1.90 -21.39
N ARG A 22 -10.92 -3.21 -21.63
CA ARG A 22 -11.86 -3.75 -22.63
C ARG A 22 -13.13 -4.20 -21.92
N GLU A 23 -14.28 -3.68 -22.35
CA GLU A 23 -15.58 -4.02 -21.77
C GLU A 23 -15.95 -5.49 -22.10
N HIS A 24 -16.08 -6.31 -21.05
CA HIS A 24 -16.39 -7.74 -21.15
C HIS A 24 -17.91 -8.05 -21.09
N GLY A 25 -18.72 -7.18 -20.48
CA GLY A 25 -20.18 -7.32 -20.40
C GLY A 25 -20.89 -6.00 -20.71
N PRO A 26 -22.19 -6.01 -21.06
CA PRO A 26 -22.93 -4.78 -21.29
C PRO A 26 -23.15 -4.05 -19.96
N GLY A 27 -22.91 -2.74 -19.91
CA GLY A 27 -23.41 -1.95 -18.77
C GLY A 27 -22.51 -0.80 -18.31
N VAL A 28 -21.25 -0.76 -18.74
CA VAL A 28 -20.30 0.24 -18.26
C VAL A 28 -20.60 1.59 -18.92
N ALA A 29 -20.97 2.58 -18.10
CA ALA A 29 -21.27 3.94 -18.54
C ALA A 29 -20.04 4.87 -18.43
N ARG A 30 -19.13 4.58 -17.49
CA ARG A 30 -17.89 5.32 -17.28
C ARG A 30 -16.82 4.39 -16.73
N VAL A 31 -15.57 4.64 -17.10
CA VAL A 31 -14.39 4.03 -16.49
C VAL A 31 -13.47 5.14 -16.01
N GLN A 32 -12.99 5.02 -14.78
CA GLN A 32 -11.97 5.88 -14.21
C GLN A 32 -10.74 5.06 -13.81
N LEU A 33 -9.59 5.70 -13.81
CA LEU A 33 -8.33 5.23 -13.27
C LEU A 33 -8.21 5.79 -11.86
N ALA A 34 -8.36 4.95 -10.85
CA ALA A 34 -8.14 5.34 -9.45
C ALA A 34 -6.63 5.26 -9.15
N HIS A 35 -6.01 6.37 -8.76
CA HIS A 35 -4.60 6.49 -8.41
C HIS A 35 -4.38 7.78 -7.59
N ASP A 36 -3.21 7.89 -6.95
CA ASP A 36 -2.83 9.07 -6.16
C ASP A 36 -1.74 9.95 -6.83
N VAL A 37 -1.40 9.66 -8.09
CA VAL A 37 -0.38 10.39 -8.86
C VAL A 37 -0.86 11.80 -9.26
N PRO A 38 -0.21 12.89 -8.82
CA PRO A 38 -0.59 14.25 -9.20
C PRO A 38 -0.48 14.50 -10.71
N GLY A 39 -1.47 15.19 -11.27
CA GLY A 39 -1.46 15.61 -12.68
C GLY A 39 -1.81 14.51 -13.69
N LEU A 40 -1.84 13.24 -13.30
CA LEU A 40 -2.34 12.16 -14.15
C LEU A 40 -3.89 12.21 -14.18
N PRO A 41 -4.54 12.17 -15.36
CA PRO A 41 -5.99 12.20 -15.42
C PRO A 41 -6.63 10.89 -14.93
N HIS A 42 -7.86 10.96 -14.42
CA HIS A 42 -8.61 9.78 -14.00
C HIS A 42 -9.51 9.21 -15.11
N ARG A 43 -10.12 10.05 -15.96
CA ARG A 43 -11.23 9.59 -16.83
C ARG A 43 -10.72 8.90 -18.10
N LEU A 44 -11.17 7.66 -18.34
CA LEU A 44 -10.97 6.98 -19.62
C LEU A 44 -12.04 7.40 -20.63
N THR A 45 -11.65 7.46 -21.91
CA THR A 45 -12.52 7.78 -23.05
C THR A 45 -12.91 6.51 -23.81
N ARG A 46 -14.19 6.36 -24.13
CA ARG A 46 -14.70 5.20 -24.86
C ARG A 46 -14.32 5.24 -26.34
N ARG A 47 -13.73 4.14 -26.83
CA ARG A 47 -13.38 3.85 -28.23
C ARG A 47 -13.91 2.46 -28.60
N GLY A 48 -15.12 2.41 -29.15
CA GLY A 48 -15.80 1.13 -29.44
C GLY A 48 -16.10 0.36 -28.14
N ARG A 49 -15.50 -0.83 -27.97
CA ARG A 49 -15.59 -1.65 -26.75
C ARG A 49 -14.42 -1.46 -25.78
N THR A 50 -13.52 -0.53 -26.08
CA THR A 50 -12.35 -0.23 -25.26
C THR A 50 -12.51 1.14 -24.62
N TRP A 51 -12.07 1.26 -23.39
CA TRP A 51 -11.92 2.52 -22.67
C TRP A 51 -10.43 2.80 -22.59
N GLU A 52 -10.03 4.03 -22.92
CA GLU A 52 -8.62 4.37 -23.05
C GLU A 52 -8.31 5.70 -22.38
N LEU A 53 -7.16 5.75 -21.71
CA LEU A 53 -6.54 6.97 -21.24
C LEU A 53 -5.14 7.02 -21.81
N VAL A 54 -4.80 8.14 -22.44
CA VAL A 54 -3.45 8.49 -22.89
C VAL A 54 -3.12 9.83 -22.25
N ALA A 55 -1.99 9.89 -21.57
CA ALA A 55 -1.55 11.09 -20.86
C ALA A 55 -0.02 11.19 -20.90
N PRO A 56 0.55 12.38 -20.67
CA PRO A 56 1.97 12.52 -20.38
C PRO A 56 2.37 11.58 -19.25
N ARG A 57 3.55 10.98 -19.37
CA ARG A 57 4.10 10.08 -18.38
C ARG A 57 4.32 10.84 -17.06
N PRO A 58 3.81 10.34 -15.92
CA PRO A 58 4.06 10.98 -14.64
C PRO A 58 5.53 10.85 -14.23
N ASP A 59 6.01 11.80 -13.42
CA ASP A 59 7.36 11.80 -12.85
C ASP A 59 7.42 10.92 -11.58
N VAL A 60 7.18 9.62 -11.77
CA VAL A 60 7.24 8.59 -10.72
C VAL A 60 7.91 7.34 -11.28
N GLY A 61 8.64 6.59 -10.46
CA GLY A 61 9.19 5.29 -10.87
C GLY A 61 8.12 4.20 -10.90
N ARG A 62 7.25 4.15 -9.89
CA ARG A 62 6.22 3.12 -9.75
C ARG A 62 4.91 3.78 -9.34
N LEU A 63 3.80 3.33 -9.91
CA LEU A 63 2.45 3.77 -9.52
C LEU A 63 1.51 2.58 -9.35
N GLU A 64 0.62 2.71 -8.38
CA GLU A 64 -0.46 1.76 -8.12
C GLU A 64 -1.78 2.34 -8.62
N TYR A 65 -2.61 1.50 -9.22
CA TYR A 65 -3.89 1.92 -9.77
C TYR A 65 -4.95 0.81 -9.74
N GLN A 66 -6.20 1.22 -9.84
CA GLN A 66 -7.35 0.36 -10.11
C GLN A 66 -8.23 1.00 -11.20
N PHE A 67 -9.09 0.19 -11.83
CA PHE A 67 -10.19 0.73 -12.61
C PHE A 67 -11.43 0.83 -11.76
N GLU A 68 -12.04 2.02 -11.73
CA GLU A 68 -13.39 2.21 -11.22
C GLU A 68 -14.37 2.11 -12.40
N LEU A 69 -15.21 1.07 -12.38
CA LEU A 69 -16.27 0.85 -13.34
C LEU A 69 -17.57 1.40 -12.80
N ILE A 70 -18.22 2.27 -13.57
CA ILE A 70 -19.48 2.90 -13.16
C ILE A 70 -20.55 2.59 -14.19
N ASP A 71 -21.64 2.00 -13.73
CA ASP A 71 -22.77 1.62 -14.56
C ASP A 71 -23.71 2.80 -14.86
N ARG A 72 -24.79 2.55 -15.62
CA ARG A 72 -25.79 3.57 -15.95
C ARG A 72 -26.66 3.99 -14.77
N ALA A 73 -26.78 3.16 -13.74
CA ALA A 73 -27.49 3.48 -12.50
C ALA A 73 -26.62 4.30 -11.54
N GLY A 74 -25.31 4.38 -11.80
CA GLY A 74 -24.33 5.08 -10.97
C GLY A 74 -23.65 4.19 -9.93
N SER A 75 -23.86 2.87 -9.97
CA SER A 75 -23.14 1.92 -9.11
C SER A 75 -21.66 1.87 -9.50
N SER A 76 -20.78 1.80 -8.50
CA SER A 76 -19.33 1.79 -8.66
C SER A 76 -18.74 0.46 -8.20
N GLU A 77 -17.86 -0.10 -9.01
CA GLU A 77 -17.06 -1.29 -8.70
C GLU A 77 -15.59 -0.99 -8.99
N TRP A 78 -14.70 -1.33 -8.06
CA TRP A 78 -13.27 -1.14 -8.19
C TRP A 78 -12.62 -2.47 -8.51
N ILE A 79 -11.86 -2.53 -9.60
CA ILE A 79 -11.21 -3.76 -10.05
C ILE A 79 -9.72 -3.50 -10.34
N VAL A 80 -8.91 -4.55 -10.17
CA VAL A 80 -7.56 -4.59 -10.74
C VAL A 80 -7.65 -4.68 -12.26
N ASP A 81 -6.62 -4.21 -12.95
CA ASP A 81 -6.43 -4.46 -14.38
C ASP A 81 -6.25 -5.97 -14.61
N PRO A 82 -7.21 -6.64 -15.25
CA PRO A 82 -7.16 -8.10 -15.42
C PRO A 82 -5.99 -8.57 -16.29
N LYS A 83 -5.33 -7.67 -17.02
CA LYS A 83 -4.23 -7.98 -17.95
C LYS A 83 -2.85 -7.61 -17.42
N ASN A 84 -2.80 -6.82 -16.35
CA ASN A 84 -1.54 -6.51 -15.69
C ASN A 84 -1.26 -7.61 -14.66
N PRO A 85 -0.17 -8.38 -14.72
CA PRO A 85 0.13 -9.38 -13.69
C PRO A 85 0.71 -8.75 -12.41
N LEU A 86 1.24 -7.53 -12.48
CA LEU A 86 1.85 -6.88 -11.33
C LEU A 86 0.77 -6.40 -10.36
N ARG A 87 0.98 -6.70 -9.08
CA ARG A 87 0.04 -6.46 -8.00
C ARG A 87 0.74 -5.83 -6.80
N ALA A 88 0.00 -5.01 -6.08
CA ALA A 88 0.36 -4.54 -4.75
C ALA A 88 -0.81 -4.86 -3.82
N SER A 89 -0.54 -5.53 -2.72
CA SER A 89 -1.54 -5.67 -1.65
C SER A 89 -1.67 -4.37 -0.87
N GLY A 90 -2.81 -4.16 -0.22
CA GLY A 90 -3.00 -3.06 0.68
C GLY A 90 -4.27 -3.27 1.52
N PRO A 91 -4.48 -2.45 2.56
CA PRO A 91 -5.59 -2.63 3.50
C PRO A 91 -6.97 -2.43 2.85
N TRP A 92 -7.04 -1.85 1.65
CA TRP A 92 -8.27 -1.69 0.86
C TRP A 92 -8.34 -2.63 -0.36
N GLY A 93 -7.59 -3.73 -0.32
CA GLY A 93 -7.53 -4.72 -1.38
C GLY A 93 -6.37 -4.49 -2.35
N GLU A 94 -6.25 -5.43 -3.30
CA GLU A 94 -5.16 -5.40 -4.28
C GLU A 94 -5.33 -4.29 -5.32
N LYS A 95 -4.19 -3.71 -5.71
CA LYS A 95 -4.05 -2.75 -6.81
C LYS A 95 -3.16 -3.32 -7.91
N SER A 96 -3.37 -2.86 -9.14
CA SER A 96 -2.43 -3.11 -10.23
C SER A 96 -1.24 -2.15 -10.15
N VAL A 97 -0.07 -2.61 -10.58
CA VAL A 97 1.17 -1.82 -10.51
C VAL A 97 1.69 -1.54 -11.90
N LEU A 98 2.03 -0.29 -12.19
CA LEU A 98 2.85 0.06 -13.34
C LEU A 98 4.23 0.51 -12.84
N GLU A 99 5.26 -0.22 -13.26
CA GLU A 99 6.66 0.15 -13.08
C GLU A 99 7.14 0.82 -14.36
N LEU A 100 7.73 2.01 -14.22
CA LEU A 100 8.34 2.76 -15.29
C LEU A 100 9.80 2.31 -15.47
N PRO A 101 10.43 2.53 -16.64
CA PRO A 101 11.72 1.95 -16.97
C PRO A 101 12.86 2.34 -16.02
N GLU A 102 12.73 3.47 -15.34
CA GLU A 102 13.69 3.99 -14.38
C GLU A 102 13.45 3.49 -12.94
N TYR A 103 12.39 2.70 -12.72
CA TYR A 103 12.16 2.06 -11.44
C TYR A 103 13.13 0.91 -11.22
N GLU A 104 13.86 1.00 -10.12
CA GLU A 104 14.66 -0.10 -9.60
C GLU A 104 14.02 -0.56 -8.28
N ALA A 105 13.63 -1.83 -8.24
CA ALA A 105 13.11 -2.42 -7.02
C ALA A 105 14.22 -2.43 -5.94
N PRO A 106 13.93 -2.04 -4.69
CA PRO A 106 14.92 -2.11 -3.63
C PRO A 106 15.42 -3.53 -3.41
N ALA A 107 16.75 -3.72 -3.36
CA ALA A 107 17.37 -5.03 -3.26
C ALA A 107 16.93 -5.85 -2.03
N TRP A 108 16.55 -5.18 -0.93
CA TRP A 108 16.06 -5.84 0.28
C TRP A 108 14.73 -6.59 0.09
N LEU A 109 13.99 -6.33 -1.00
CA LEU A 109 12.78 -7.10 -1.32
C LEU A 109 13.08 -8.57 -1.67
N GLU A 110 14.32 -8.88 -2.05
CA GLU A 110 14.77 -10.24 -2.34
C GLU A 110 15.26 -11.00 -1.09
N ALA A 111 15.37 -10.30 0.05
CA ALA A 111 15.83 -10.91 1.30
C ALA A 111 14.71 -11.73 1.97
N GLU A 112 15.12 -12.73 2.74
CA GLU A 112 14.20 -13.51 3.55
C GLU A 112 13.84 -12.74 4.84
N PRO A 113 12.57 -12.78 5.29
CA PRO A 113 12.18 -12.19 6.56
C PRO A 113 13.00 -12.75 7.73
N VAL A 114 13.51 -11.87 8.58
CA VAL A 114 14.27 -12.25 9.77
C VAL A 114 13.35 -12.28 10.99
N GLY A 115 13.23 -13.44 11.63
CA GLY A 115 12.39 -13.61 12.82
C GLY A 115 10.89 -13.52 12.51
N ALA A 116 10.06 -13.61 13.56
CA ALA A 116 8.61 -13.51 13.46
C ALA A 116 8.09 -12.49 14.46
N ALA A 117 7.11 -11.70 14.05
CA ALA A 117 6.46 -10.76 14.95
C ALA A 117 5.41 -11.48 15.82
N GLN A 118 5.34 -11.13 17.09
CA GLN A 118 4.40 -11.69 18.06
C GLN A 118 3.26 -10.72 18.29
N ALA A 119 2.02 -11.18 18.09
CA ALA A 119 0.83 -10.42 18.44
C ALA A 119 0.69 -10.23 19.95
N VAL A 120 0.43 -9.00 20.37
CA VAL A 120 0.16 -8.61 21.75
C VAL A 120 -0.98 -7.60 21.80
N VAL A 121 -1.51 -7.39 23.01
CA VAL A 121 -2.52 -6.38 23.29
C VAL A 121 -2.00 -5.48 24.40
N LEU A 122 -1.96 -4.18 24.15
CA LEU A 122 -1.40 -3.17 25.05
C LEU A 122 -2.54 -2.39 25.72
N PRO A 123 -2.76 -2.53 27.03
CA PRO A 123 -3.79 -1.76 27.72
C PRO A 123 -3.34 -0.30 27.93
N SER A 124 -4.21 0.66 27.65
CA SER A 124 -4.00 2.07 27.97
C SER A 124 -5.16 2.64 28.80
N ARG A 125 -4.85 3.17 29.98
CA ARG A 125 -5.85 3.82 30.84
C ARG A 125 -6.18 5.21 30.33
N ILE A 126 -5.19 5.90 29.78
CA ILE A 126 -5.39 7.22 29.15
C ILE A 126 -6.34 7.09 27.96
N LEU A 127 -6.15 6.10 27.08
CA LEU A 127 -7.06 5.87 25.96
C LEU A 127 -8.38 5.24 26.40
N ARG A 128 -8.39 4.50 27.51
CA ARG A 128 -9.51 3.61 27.93
C ARG A 128 -9.79 2.57 26.86
N ALA A 129 -8.71 2.03 26.29
CA ALA A 129 -8.75 1.09 25.20
C ALA A 129 -7.57 0.12 25.31
N GLU A 130 -7.69 -0.97 24.57
CA GLU A 130 -6.63 -1.93 24.34
C GLU A 130 -6.14 -1.74 22.90
N LEU A 131 -4.83 -1.60 22.70
CA LEU A 131 -4.24 -1.44 21.38
C LEU A 131 -3.66 -2.78 20.93
N PRO A 132 -4.16 -3.37 19.83
CA PRO A 132 -3.46 -4.46 19.17
C PRO A 132 -2.07 -3.99 18.71
N ALA A 133 -1.07 -4.82 18.87
CA ALA A 133 0.28 -4.54 18.37
C ALA A 133 1.00 -5.82 17.98
N LEU A 134 2.07 -5.68 17.21
CA LEU A 134 3.06 -6.73 16.99
C LEU A 134 4.38 -6.32 17.61
N LEU A 135 5.01 -7.23 18.36
CA LEU A 135 6.37 -7.07 18.85
C LEU A 135 7.31 -7.86 17.96
N TRP A 136 8.40 -7.24 17.55
CA TRP A 136 9.46 -7.90 16.78
C TRP A 136 10.82 -7.49 17.33
N ALA A 137 11.79 -8.37 17.25
CA ALA A 137 13.18 -8.05 17.57
C ALA A 137 14.10 -8.78 16.61
N HIS A 138 15.15 -8.10 16.18
CA HIS A 138 16.23 -8.74 15.43
C HIS A 138 16.88 -9.84 16.31
N PRO A 139 17.29 -11.00 15.78
CA PRO A 139 17.88 -12.09 16.58
C PRO A 139 19.13 -11.70 17.37
N GLY A 140 19.86 -10.69 16.89
CA GLY A 140 21.01 -10.09 17.57
C GLY A 140 20.68 -8.88 18.46
N ALA A 141 19.41 -8.55 18.65
CA ALA A 141 19.00 -7.44 19.52
C ALA A 141 18.88 -7.89 20.99
N ASP A 142 19.13 -6.96 21.89
CA ASP A 142 18.97 -7.09 23.33
C ASP A 142 18.19 -5.89 23.91
N GLU A 143 18.07 -5.82 25.23
CA GLU A 143 17.35 -4.74 25.92
C GLU A 143 17.98 -3.35 25.74
N SER A 144 19.26 -3.28 25.32
CA SER A 144 19.96 -2.03 25.03
C SER A 144 19.85 -1.59 23.57
N SER A 145 19.27 -2.43 22.73
CA SER A 145 19.10 -2.15 21.30
C SER A 145 18.01 -1.11 21.06
N PRO A 146 18.13 -0.24 20.04
CA PRO A 146 17.16 0.81 19.76
C PRO A 146 15.73 0.27 19.59
N LEU A 147 14.74 1.04 20.04
CA LEU A 147 13.33 0.75 19.86
C LEU A 147 12.73 1.58 18.70
N LEU A 148 12.27 0.91 17.65
CA LEU A 148 11.47 1.51 16.58
C LEU A 148 9.98 1.34 16.89
N VAL A 149 9.23 2.44 16.92
CA VAL A 149 7.76 2.39 17.00
C VAL A 149 7.16 2.73 15.64
N VAL A 150 6.32 1.83 15.14
CA VAL A 150 5.68 1.96 13.83
C VAL A 150 4.18 2.05 14.02
N HIS A 151 3.61 3.20 13.64
CA HIS A 151 2.16 3.38 13.57
C HIS A 151 1.63 2.71 12.31
N ASP A 152 0.40 2.17 12.37
CA ASP A 152 -0.15 1.28 11.32
C ASP A 152 0.76 0.07 11.06
N GLY A 153 1.43 -0.36 12.14
CA GLY A 153 2.48 -1.35 12.08
C GLY A 153 2.02 -2.70 11.52
N PRO A 154 0.88 -3.26 11.95
CA PRO A 154 0.36 -4.50 11.38
C PRO A 154 0.14 -4.40 9.87
N GLU A 155 -0.40 -3.28 9.37
CA GLU A 155 -0.59 -3.05 7.94
C GLU A 155 0.76 -2.98 7.19
N TYR A 156 1.79 -2.35 7.77
CA TYR A 156 3.14 -2.37 7.19
C TYR A 156 3.76 -3.79 7.20
N ALA A 157 3.58 -4.55 8.28
CA ALA A 157 4.07 -5.92 8.36
C ALA A 157 3.41 -6.83 7.30
N GLU A 158 2.11 -6.62 7.05
CA GLU A 158 1.35 -7.44 6.10
C GLU A 158 1.57 -7.01 4.64
N HIS A 159 1.58 -5.71 4.35
CA HIS A 159 1.48 -5.21 2.97
C HIS A 159 2.75 -4.58 2.40
N SER A 160 3.77 -4.30 3.22
CA SER A 160 4.96 -3.55 2.79
C SER A 160 6.29 -4.27 2.97
N SER A 161 6.28 -5.55 3.33
CA SER A 161 7.50 -6.33 3.64
C SER A 161 8.37 -5.67 4.72
N LEU A 162 7.77 -4.96 5.68
CA LEU A 162 8.51 -4.20 6.70
C LEU A 162 9.47 -5.08 7.50
N LEU A 163 9.05 -6.28 7.92
CA LEU A 163 9.90 -7.15 8.72
C LEU A 163 11.15 -7.64 7.95
N THR A 164 11.05 -7.79 6.63
CA THR A 164 12.20 -8.06 5.76
C THR A 164 13.18 -6.89 5.79
N LEU A 165 12.68 -5.66 5.59
CA LEU A 165 13.53 -4.46 5.67
C LEU A 165 14.20 -4.31 7.05
N LEU A 166 13.48 -4.53 8.14
CA LEU A 166 14.05 -4.43 9.49
C LEU A 166 15.13 -5.48 9.74
N GLY A 167 15.06 -6.64 9.08
CA GLY A 167 16.10 -7.68 9.13
C GLY A 167 17.44 -7.25 8.53
N GLU A 168 17.43 -6.29 7.60
CA GLU A 168 18.63 -5.76 6.93
C GLU A 168 19.31 -4.60 7.70
N LEU A 169 18.67 -4.10 8.75
CA LEU A 169 19.18 -2.99 9.57
C LEU A 169 20.06 -3.49 10.72
N PRO A 170 20.87 -2.61 11.35
CA PRO A 170 21.53 -2.95 12.62
C PRO A 170 20.51 -3.44 13.66
N PRO A 171 20.90 -4.37 14.55
CA PRO A 171 19.97 -4.98 15.49
C PRO A 171 19.11 -3.96 16.26
N LEU A 172 17.79 -4.14 16.18
CA LEU A 172 16.80 -3.29 16.83
C LEU A 172 15.61 -4.09 17.33
N ARG A 173 14.82 -3.46 18.19
CA ARG A 173 13.49 -3.91 18.64
C ARG A 173 12.43 -3.05 17.95
N ALA A 174 11.29 -3.64 17.60
CA ALA A 174 10.20 -2.93 16.96
C ALA A 174 8.85 -3.21 17.63
N VAL A 175 8.06 -2.14 17.80
CA VAL A 175 6.67 -2.20 18.25
C VAL A 175 5.80 -1.64 17.13
N LEU A 176 4.96 -2.50 16.57
CA LEU A 176 4.10 -2.21 15.43
C LEU A 176 2.68 -2.01 15.95
N LEU A 177 2.27 -0.76 16.13
CA LEU A 177 1.00 -0.39 16.76
C LEU A 177 -0.15 -0.34 15.74
N ALA A 178 -1.25 -1.00 16.06
CA ALA A 178 -2.53 -0.74 15.39
C ALA A 178 -3.20 0.51 15.98
N PRO A 179 -3.91 1.31 15.17
CA PRO A 179 -4.79 2.33 15.71
C PRO A 179 -5.98 1.73 16.47
N VAL A 180 -6.49 2.43 17.48
CA VAL A 180 -7.79 2.10 18.12
C VAL A 180 -8.93 2.61 17.23
N ASP A 181 -8.90 3.92 16.99
CA ASP A 181 -9.69 4.62 15.98
C ASP A 181 -8.68 5.45 15.18
N ARG A 182 -8.40 5.07 13.93
CA ARG A 182 -7.30 5.64 13.14
C ARG A 182 -7.45 7.15 12.96
N ASP A 183 -8.67 7.59 12.62
CA ASP A 183 -8.96 8.97 12.29
C ASP A 183 -8.93 9.88 13.52
N GLU A 184 -9.23 9.35 14.71
CA GLU A 184 -9.06 10.08 15.97
C GLU A 184 -7.64 9.98 16.53
N THR A 185 -7.03 8.80 16.49
CA THR A 185 -5.77 8.51 17.20
C THR A 185 -4.59 9.20 16.53
N TYR A 186 -4.52 9.19 15.20
CA TYR A 186 -3.38 9.72 14.44
C TYR A 186 -3.60 11.13 13.88
N SER A 187 -4.71 11.81 14.25
CA SER A 187 -5.00 13.19 13.86
C SER A 187 -4.51 14.23 14.87
N ALA A 188 -3.22 14.16 15.23
CA ALA A 188 -2.61 15.04 16.23
C ALA A 188 -3.30 15.02 17.62
N SER A 189 -3.81 13.86 18.01
CA SER A 189 -4.47 13.66 19.30
C SER A 189 -3.51 13.82 20.47
N ALA A 190 -3.69 14.87 21.28
CA ALA A 190 -2.94 15.07 22.51
C ALA A 190 -3.15 13.91 23.52
N ARG A 191 -4.35 13.31 23.50
CA ARG A 191 -4.67 12.13 24.32
C ARG A 191 -3.82 10.94 23.90
N TYR A 192 -3.68 10.70 22.60
CA TYR A 192 -2.82 9.64 22.09
C TYR A 192 -1.34 9.89 22.37
N ALA A 193 -0.84 11.10 22.09
CA ALA A 193 0.54 11.46 22.37
C ALA A 193 0.91 11.23 23.85
N ARG A 194 -0.01 11.56 24.76
CA ARG A 194 0.16 11.31 26.20
C ARG A 194 0.18 9.82 26.53
N ALA A 195 -0.75 9.03 25.99
CA ALA A 195 -0.77 7.59 26.18
C ALA A 195 0.52 6.92 25.66
N LEU A 196 0.98 7.34 24.48
CA LEU A 196 2.23 6.85 23.90
C LEU A 196 3.42 7.13 24.81
N ALA A 197 3.56 8.37 25.28
CA ALA A 197 4.71 8.79 26.09
C ALA A 197 4.68 8.29 27.54
N GLU A 198 3.50 8.29 28.18
CA GLU A 198 3.37 8.01 29.62
C GLU A 198 3.02 6.54 29.92
N GLU A 199 2.42 5.80 29.00
CA GLU A 199 1.98 4.41 29.23
C GLU A 199 2.65 3.39 28.29
N LEU A 200 2.63 3.63 26.97
CA LEU A 200 3.07 2.61 26.00
C LEU A 200 4.60 2.50 25.94
N LEU A 201 5.33 3.57 25.64
CA LEU A 201 6.79 3.54 25.53
C LEU A 201 7.48 3.00 26.80
N PRO A 202 7.11 3.42 28.02
CA PRO A 202 7.72 2.89 29.24
C PRO A 202 7.51 1.38 29.45
N SER A 203 6.50 0.78 28.83
CA SER A 203 6.20 -0.66 28.99
C SER A 203 7.20 -1.58 28.26
N PHE A 204 8.01 -1.04 27.35
CA PHE A 204 8.99 -1.81 26.54
C PHE A 204 10.43 -1.74 27.07
N GLY A 205 10.62 -1.16 28.26
CA GLY A 205 11.94 -0.92 28.83
C GLY A 205 12.62 0.33 28.28
N PRO A 206 13.86 0.62 28.72
CA PRO A 206 14.61 1.76 28.21
C PRO A 206 14.87 1.62 26.69
N ALA A 207 14.79 2.75 25.99
CA ALA A 207 15.15 2.89 24.58
C ALA A 207 16.63 3.21 24.42
#